data_AF-A0A3D3GWH7-F1
#
_entry.id   AF-A0A3D3GWH7-F1
#
_cell.length_a   1.000
_cell.length_b   1.000
_cell.length_c   1.000
_cell.angle_alpha   90.00
_cell.angle_beta   90.00
_cell.angle_gamma   90.00
#
_symmetry.space_group_name_H-M   'P 1'
#
loop_
_entity.id
_entity.type
_entity.pdbx_description
1 polymer ?
#
loop_
_entity_poly.entity_id
_entity_poly.type
_entity_poly.pdbx_seq_one_letter_code
_entity_poly.pdbx_strand_id
1 'polypeptide(L)'
;MGGIGIWQLVIVAVIVVLLFGTKKLRNLGGDLGSAIKGFKSAIGDEKEQKNSVEKTSDTLAHNSTSSTEEVSKATESKAKETDQV
;
A
#
# COMPACT_ATOMS: atom_id res chain seq x y z
N MET A 1 -8.63 -32.49 -25.37
CA MET A 1 -9.15 -31.16 -24.98
C MET A 1 -9.23 -31.08 -23.46
N GLY A 2 -8.13 -30.72 -22.80
CA GLY A 2 -8.09 -30.47 -21.36
C GLY A 2 -7.61 -29.05 -21.16
N GLY A 3 -8.53 -28.13 -20.87
CA GLY A 3 -8.20 -26.73 -20.60
C GLY A 3 -7.54 -26.56 -19.24
N ILE A 4 -6.77 -25.50 -19.08
CA ILE A 4 -6.26 -25.06 -17.78
C ILE A 4 -7.48 -24.58 -16.97
N GLY A 5 -7.90 -25.38 -16.00
CA GLY A 5 -9.00 -25.04 -15.11
C GLY A 5 -8.56 -24.11 -13.99
N ILE A 6 -9.56 -23.52 -13.33
CA ILE A 6 -9.36 -22.60 -12.21
C ILE A 6 -8.60 -23.30 -11.05
N TRP A 7 -8.87 -24.59 -10.84
CA TRP A 7 -8.17 -25.41 -9.84
C TRP A 7 -6.67 -25.53 -10.09
N GLN A 8 -6.25 -25.63 -11.35
CA GLN A 8 -4.84 -25.68 -11.75
C GLN A 8 -4.15 -24.32 -11.54
N LEU A 9 -4.86 -23.21 -11.73
CA LEU A 9 -4.29 -21.88 -11.47
C LEU A 9 -4.05 -21.65 -9.98
N VAL A 10 -4.97 -22.10 -9.11
CA VAL A 10 -4.81 -21.95 -7.66
C VAL A 10 -3.61 -22.73 -7.14
N ILE A 11 -3.42 -23.99 -7.57
CA ILE A 11 -2.25 -24.78 -7.13
C ILE A 11 -0.93 -24.15 -7.59
N VAL A 12 -0.88 -23.61 -8.82
CA VAL A 12 0.30 -22.89 -9.31
C VAL A 12 0.54 -21.61 -8.51
N ALA A 13 -0.51 -20.84 -8.21
CA ALA A 13 -0.40 -19.64 -7.40
C ALA A 13 0.17 -19.92 -6.00
N VAL A 14 -0.25 -21.00 -5.35
CA VAL A 14 0.30 -21.41 -4.05
C VAL A 14 1.80 -21.69 -4.13
N ILE A 15 2.24 -22.41 -5.17
CA ILE A 15 3.67 -22.70 -5.37
C ILE A 15 4.46 -21.40 -5.57
N VAL A 16 3.97 -20.49 -6.41
CA VAL A 16 4.62 -19.18 -6.64
C VAL A 16 4.72 -18.39 -5.33
N VAL A 17 3.66 -18.36 -4.51
CA VAL A 17 3.68 -17.68 -3.21
C VAL A 17 4.70 -18.29 -2.26
N LEU A 18 4.87 -19.61 -2.27
CA LEU A 18 5.88 -20.28 -1.44
C LEU A 18 7.32 -20.01 -1.91
N LEU A 19 7.55 -19.95 -3.23
CA LEU A 19 8.87 -19.68 -3.79
C LEU A 19 9.33 -18.23 -3.59
N PHE A 20 8.43 -17.28 -3.85
CA PHE A 20 8.75 -15.86 -3.74
C PHE A 20 8.51 -15.30 -2.33
N GLY A 21 7.72 -15.99 -1.52
CA GLY A 21 7.26 -15.54 -0.21
C GLY A 21 6.15 -14.49 -0.29
N THR A 22 5.27 -14.47 0.72
CA THR A 22 4.15 -13.50 0.80
C THR A 22 4.62 -12.06 0.93
N LYS A 23 5.81 -11.81 1.50
CA LYS A 23 6.34 -10.46 1.71
C LYS A 23 6.69 -9.76 0.39
N LYS A 24 7.34 -10.45 -0.55
CA LYS A 24 7.67 -9.90 -1.88
C LYS A 24 6.42 -9.73 -2.72
N LEU A 25 5.52 -10.72 -2.70
CA LEU A 25 4.24 -10.64 -3.42
C LEU A 25 3.32 -9.55 -2.88
N ARG A 26 3.32 -9.26 -1.58
CA ARG A 26 2.51 -8.18 -1.00
C ARG A 26 3.05 -6.82 -1.35
N ASN A 27 4.37 -6.63 -1.28
CA ASN A 27 4.99 -5.37 -1.67
C ASN A 27 4.75 -5.06 -3.15
N LEU A 28 5.00 -6.04 -4.04
CA LEU A 28 4.84 -5.84 -5.48
C LEU A 28 3.36 -5.89 -5.93
N GLY A 29 2.56 -6.73 -5.28
CA GLY A 29 1.13 -6.85 -5.55
C GLY A 29 0.30 -5.69 -5.02
N GLY A 30 0.76 -4.96 -4.01
CA GLY A 30 0.11 -3.73 -3.55
C GLY A 30 0.12 -2.64 -4.62
N ASP A 31 1.27 -2.42 -5.26
CA ASP A 31 1.44 -1.43 -6.32
C ASP A 31 0.68 -1.82 -7.59
N LEU A 32 0.86 -3.06 -8.05
CA LEU A 32 0.18 -3.60 -9.23
C LEU A 32 -1.34 -3.71 -9.01
N GLY A 33 -1.75 -4.14 -7.81
CA GLY A 33 -3.16 -4.26 -7.44
C GLY A 33 -3.85 -2.89 -7.40
N SER A 34 -3.17 -1.85 -6.92
CA SER A 34 -3.70 -0.48 -6.90
C SER A 34 -3.90 0.07 -8.32
N ALA A 35 -2.95 -0.19 -9.23
CA ALA A 35 -3.08 0.18 -10.64
C ALA A 35 -4.25 -0.55 -11.34
N ILE A 36 -4.38 -1.86 -11.11
CA ILE A 36 -5.47 -2.67 -11.67
C ILE A 36 -6.82 -2.26 -11.08
N LYS A 37 -6.88 -1.87 -9.79
CA LYS A 37 -8.09 -1.37 -9.15
C LYS A 37 -8.58 -0.08 -9.81
N GLY A 38 -7.70 0.88 -10.08
CA GLY A 38 -8.02 2.10 -10.81
C GLY A 38 -8.54 1.82 -12.22
N PHE A 39 -7.91 0.87 -12.93
CA PHE A 39 -8.37 0.43 -14.26
C PHE A 39 -9.76 -0.22 -14.23
N LYS A 40 -10.02 -1.12 -13.27
CA LYS A 40 -11.35 -1.73 -13.09
C LYS A 40 -12.41 -0.70 -12.73
N SER A 41 -12.07 0.27 -11.86
CA SER A 41 -12.97 1.37 -11.50
C SER A 41 -13.30 2.23 -12.71
N ALA A 42 -12.32 2.63 -13.52
CA ALA A 42 -12.55 3.43 -14.72
C ALA A 42 -13.43 2.70 -15.76
N ILE A 43 -13.23 1.39 -15.95
CA ILE A 43 -14.05 0.58 -16.86
C ILE A 43 -15.45 0.28 -16.30
N GLY A 44 -15.58 0.20 -14.98
CA GLY A 44 -16.83 -0.11 -14.29
C GLY A 44 -17.74 1.11 -14.10
N ASP A 45 -17.15 2.29 -13.87
CA ASP A 45 -17.87 3.54 -13.59
C ASP A 45 -18.69 4.02 -14.80
N GLU A 46 -18.23 3.75 -16.03
CA GLU A 46 -19.02 3.98 -17.25
C GLU A 46 -20.30 3.13 -17.32
N LYS A 47 -20.37 2.01 -16.57
CA LYS A 47 -21.53 1.12 -16.52
C LYS A 47 -22.42 1.32 -15.29
N GLU A 48 -21.89 1.90 -14.20
CA GLU A 48 -22.59 2.06 -12.91
C GLU A 48 -23.16 3.45 -12.65
N GLN A 49 -22.85 4.48 -13.46
CA GLN A 49 -23.36 5.85 -13.31
C GLN A 49 -24.90 6.02 -13.37
N LYS A 50 -25.68 4.95 -13.52
CA LYS A 50 -27.14 4.99 -13.35
C LYS A 50 -27.65 4.62 -11.95
N ASN A 51 -26.82 4.17 -10.99
CA ASN A 51 -27.40 3.67 -9.72
C ASN A 51 -26.54 3.67 -8.44
N SER A 52 -25.62 4.62 -8.18
CA SER A 52 -25.13 4.86 -6.79
C SER A 52 -24.29 6.13 -6.66
N VAL A 53 -24.93 7.22 -6.26
CA VAL A 53 -24.28 8.31 -5.53
C VAL A 53 -24.29 7.90 -4.06
N GLU A 54 -23.19 7.32 -3.56
CA GLU A 54 -22.74 7.29 -2.15
C GLU A 54 -21.71 6.18 -1.91
N LYS A 55 -20.42 6.53 -1.97
CA LYS A 55 -19.46 6.12 -0.93
C LYS A 55 -18.23 7.01 -0.96
N THR A 56 -18.36 8.09 -0.20
CA THR A 56 -17.33 9.06 0.15
C THR A 56 -16.13 8.38 0.84
N SER A 57 -14.95 8.94 0.60
CA SER A 57 -13.78 9.05 1.48
C SER A 57 -13.76 8.19 2.74
N ASP A 58 -12.83 7.23 2.80
CA ASP A 58 -12.07 6.90 4.02
C ASP A 58 -10.98 5.86 3.71
N THR A 59 -9.75 6.32 3.44
CA THR A 59 -8.47 5.68 3.86
C THR A 59 -7.28 6.51 3.38
N LEU A 60 -7.21 7.76 3.83
CA LEU A 60 -5.94 8.44 4.07
C LEU A 60 -5.50 8.08 5.50
N ALA A 61 -4.82 6.95 5.68
CA ALA A 61 -4.08 6.63 6.91
C ALA A 61 -2.95 5.65 6.56
N HIS A 62 -1.71 6.13 6.47
CA HIS A 62 -0.75 6.08 7.59
C HIS A 62 -0.29 4.65 7.90
N ASN A 63 0.89 4.26 7.39
CA ASN A 63 1.93 3.56 8.15
C ASN A 63 3.13 3.17 7.25
N SER A 64 4.17 4.01 7.23
CA SER A 64 5.59 3.61 7.14
C SER A 64 6.48 4.82 7.42
N THR A 65 6.44 5.29 8.66
CA THR A 65 7.52 6.07 9.27
C THR A 65 7.72 5.51 10.67
N SER A 66 8.72 4.66 10.80
CA SER A 66 9.41 4.23 12.02
C SER A 66 10.27 3.01 11.63
N SER A 67 11.55 2.86 11.92
CA SER A 67 12.59 3.68 12.52
C SER A 67 13.90 2.90 12.29
N THR A 68 15.00 3.56 11.92
CA THR A 68 16.38 3.14 12.25
C THR A 68 17.23 4.43 12.18
N GLU A 69 17.28 5.16 13.29
CA GLU A 69 18.47 5.35 14.13
C GLU A 69 19.46 6.39 13.58
N GLU A 70 19.41 7.61 14.13
CA GLU A 70 20.62 8.41 14.36
C GLU A 70 20.61 8.95 15.79
N VAL A 71 21.60 8.44 16.52
CA VAL A 71 22.09 8.86 17.83
C VAL A 71 22.75 10.24 17.67
N SER A 72 22.39 11.21 18.52
CA SER A 72 23.35 12.10 19.21
C SER A 72 22.63 13.07 20.14
N LYS A 73 22.72 12.79 21.44
CA LYS A 73 22.34 13.66 22.55
C LYS A 73 23.58 13.88 23.42
N ALA A 74 24.18 15.06 23.30
CA ALA A 74 25.02 15.80 24.26
C ALA A 74 25.49 17.02 23.45
N THR A 75 25.30 18.28 23.85
CA THR A 75 25.83 18.95 25.05
C THR A 75 25.05 20.29 25.17
N GLU A 76 24.18 20.50 26.16
CA GLU A 76 24.49 21.23 27.41
C GLU A 76 25.09 22.64 27.19
N SER A 77 24.27 23.71 27.27
CA SER A 77 24.47 24.79 28.24
C SER A 77 23.60 26.04 28.04
N LYS A 78 23.15 26.50 29.20
CA LYS A 78 22.48 27.73 29.61
C LYS A 78 23.43 28.95 29.50
N ALA A 79 23.06 29.96 28.73
CA ALA A 79 23.43 31.39 28.88
C ALA A 79 22.48 32.19 27.97
N LYS A 80 21.39 32.76 28.47
CA LYS A 80 21.28 34.12 29.05
C LYS A 80 21.96 35.20 28.18
N GLU A 81 21.13 36.14 27.73
CA GLU A 81 21.37 37.58 27.55
C GLU A 81 21.16 38.13 26.12
N THR A 82 20.29 39.17 26.08
CA THR A 82 20.08 40.24 25.08
C THR A 82 19.69 39.83 23.64
N ASP A 83 18.52 40.20 23.13
CA ASP A 83 18.15 41.59 22.81
C ASP A 83 16.61 41.74 22.65
N GLN A 84 16.07 42.89 23.08
CA GLN A 84 14.67 43.37 23.03
C GLN A 84 13.72 42.67 24.02
N VAL A 85 13.41 43.21 25.20
CA VAL A 85 12.90 44.56 25.58
C VAL A 85 13.11 44.79 27.07
#